data_AF-A0A949P7N9-F1
#
_entry.id   AF-A0A949P7N9-F1
#
_cell.length_a   1.000
_cell.length_b   1.000
_cell.length_c   1.000
_cell.angle_alpha   90.00
_cell.angle_beta   90.00
_cell.angle_gamma   90.00
#
_symmetry.space_group_name_H-M   'P 1'
#
loop_
_entity.id
_entity.type
_entity.pdbx_description
1 polymer ?
#
loop_
_entity_poly.entity_id
_entity_poly.type
_entity_poly.pdbx_seq_one_letter_code
_entity_poly.pdbx_strand_id
1 'polypeptide(L)'
;MEIQAAVAKRVPLRDYLVQFLLNACGIALITWIMPDMWMRDLGSAFIASAILSVLNAIIWPLIARYFSRLILWTAGLLGLIANGLLLMLVSELYDGFTVDSLGAAIIASLFITTVSIIISALLSLDDDAVWQRQTVRRMVHRLEPPEPTSVPGVLFLQIDGLAEPILQQAITAGRVPTLARWVKSGSHQIVRWECDLSSQTGASQAGILHGNNANMPAFRWYDKETGSVLTSNRPRDAAVIEQRQSDGHGLLADGGVSRSNVFSGDSTDSVLTFSTVTDRSRASKHTANYFLSDPYAVTRLLALTFADIAREIADARRTKHRKIEPRLKRGGIYPLLRAATTTILRDLTIYTLMSDIYRGVPSAYADFVGYDEVAHHSGIAAPTALDTLDRLDRQLARLERAITEAPRPYHIVVLSDHGQTQGATFLQ
;
A
#
# COMPACT_ATOMS: atom_id res chain seq x y z
N MET A 1 -6.21 31.07 23.15
CA MET A 1 -6.69 30.00 24.05
C MET A 1 -8.04 29.43 23.61
N GLU A 2 -8.33 29.43 22.29
CA GLU A 2 -9.61 28.99 21.71
C GLU A 2 -9.42 28.00 20.53
N ILE A 3 -8.21 27.45 20.36
CA ILE A 3 -7.89 26.49 19.28
C ILE A 3 -7.89 25.03 19.78
N GLN A 4 -8.03 24.80 21.09
CA GLN A 4 -8.01 23.45 21.68
C GLN A 4 -9.39 22.76 21.84
N ALA A 5 -10.50 23.44 21.51
CA ALA A 5 -11.84 22.90 21.75
C ALA A 5 -12.45 22.09 20.57
N ALA A 6 -11.77 21.99 19.41
CA ALA A 6 -12.37 21.40 18.20
C ALA A 6 -11.91 19.96 17.84
N VAL A 7 -10.99 19.35 18.59
CA VAL A 7 -10.33 18.09 18.17
C VAL A 7 -11.00 16.82 18.71
N ALA A 8 -11.99 16.92 19.60
CA ALA A 8 -12.80 15.79 20.02
C ALA A 8 -14.01 15.56 19.08
N LYS A 9 -13.79 15.45 17.76
CA LYS A 9 -14.85 14.94 16.88
C LYS A 9 -15.02 13.45 17.15
N ARG A 10 -16.13 13.13 17.84
CA ARG A 10 -16.71 11.81 18.04
C ARG A 10 -16.52 10.97 16.79
N VAL A 11 -16.14 9.71 16.97
CA VAL A 11 -16.32 8.70 15.91
C VAL A 11 -17.78 8.80 15.47
N PRO A 12 -18.11 8.93 14.18
CA PRO A 12 -19.49 8.78 13.81
C PRO A 12 -19.81 7.30 14.04
N LEU A 13 -20.65 7.01 15.04
CA LEU A 13 -21.30 5.71 15.29
C LEU A 13 -21.73 5.03 13.97
N ARG A 14 -22.05 5.85 12.97
CA ARG A 14 -22.26 5.50 11.57
C ARG A 14 -21.23 4.52 11.01
N ASP A 15 -19.93 4.75 11.13
CA ASP A 15 -18.93 3.95 10.39
C ASP A 15 -18.83 2.53 10.99
N TYR A 16 -18.89 2.43 12.32
CA TYR A 16 -19.04 1.13 13.00
C TYR A 16 -20.34 0.42 12.62
N LEU A 17 -21.44 1.19 12.52
CA LEU A 17 -22.74 0.64 12.14
C LEU A 17 -22.73 0.14 10.69
N VAL A 18 -22.11 0.89 9.77
CA VAL A 18 -21.94 0.48 8.37
C VAL A 18 -21.12 -0.80 8.31
N GLN A 19 -19.96 -0.87 8.96
CA GLN A 19 -19.14 -2.09 8.97
C GLN A 19 -19.89 -3.28 9.59
N PHE A 20 -20.62 -3.05 10.68
CA PHE A 20 -21.46 -4.06 11.32
C PHE A 20 -22.54 -4.60 10.38
N LEU A 21 -23.23 -3.73 9.64
CA LEU A 21 -24.24 -4.10 8.67
C LEU A 21 -23.63 -4.84 7.47
N LEU A 22 -22.48 -4.37 6.96
CA LEU A 22 -21.75 -5.05 5.88
C LEU A 22 -21.32 -6.46 6.29
N ASN A 23 -20.78 -6.62 7.50
CA ASN A 23 -20.43 -7.92 8.06
C ASN A 23 -21.65 -8.83 8.21
N ALA A 24 -22.77 -8.32 8.73
CA ALA A 24 -24.01 -9.10 8.89
C ALA A 24 -24.55 -9.55 7.52
N CYS A 25 -24.56 -8.66 6.53
CA CYS A 25 -24.92 -9.00 5.15
C CYS A 25 -23.98 -10.06 4.55
N GLY A 26 -22.67 -9.91 4.77
CA GLY A 26 -21.67 -10.87 4.32
C GLY A 26 -21.87 -12.26 4.92
N ILE A 27 -22.13 -12.33 6.25
CA ILE A 27 -22.41 -13.58 6.97
C ILE A 27 -23.69 -14.22 6.43
N ALA A 28 -24.79 -13.46 6.33
CA ALA A 28 -26.05 -13.98 5.80
C ALA A 28 -25.90 -14.54 4.38
N LEU A 29 -25.16 -13.83 3.52
CA LEU A 29 -24.96 -14.25 2.14
C LEU A 29 -24.06 -15.48 2.02
N ILE A 30 -22.95 -15.56 2.76
CA ILE A 30 -22.06 -16.73 2.68
C ILE A 30 -22.72 -17.97 3.25
N THR A 31 -23.46 -17.85 4.36
CA THR A 31 -24.18 -18.98 4.95
C THR A 31 -25.28 -19.50 4.02
N TRP A 32 -25.86 -18.64 3.18
CA TRP A 32 -26.79 -19.09 2.15
C TRP A 32 -26.11 -19.85 0.99
N ILE A 33 -24.84 -19.55 0.71
CA ILE A 33 -24.07 -20.15 -0.41
C ILE A 33 -23.37 -21.44 0.01
N MET A 34 -22.81 -21.47 1.23
CA MET A 34 -21.97 -22.57 1.70
C MET A 34 -22.77 -23.59 2.50
N PRO A 35 -22.73 -24.89 2.14
CA PRO A 35 -23.42 -25.93 2.89
C PRO A 35 -22.80 -26.21 4.27
N ASP A 36 -21.51 -25.91 4.44
CA ASP A 36 -20.75 -26.12 5.69
C ASP A 36 -20.99 -25.02 6.75
N MET A 37 -22.01 -24.20 6.53
CA MET A 37 -22.41 -23.11 7.42
C MET A 37 -23.91 -23.14 7.60
N TRP A 38 -24.37 -22.95 8.84
CA TRP A 38 -25.79 -22.90 9.15
C TRP A 38 -26.13 -21.68 9.99
N MET A 39 -27.34 -21.14 9.78
CA MET A 39 -27.90 -20.05 10.57
C MET A 39 -29.37 -20.33 10.85
N ARG A 40 -29.80 -20.06 12.08
CA ARG A 40 -31.20 -20.24 12.51
C ARG A 40 -32.18 -19.35 11.75
N ASP A 41 -31.86 -18.07 11.65
CA ASP A 41 -32.68 -17.03 11.05
C ASP A 41 -31.81 -15.82 10.66
N LEU A 42 -32.34 -14.85 9.92
CA LEU A 42 -31.59 -13.65 9.50
C LEU A 42 -31.07 -12.82 10.69
N GLY A 43 -31.74 -12.88 11.86
CA GLY A 43 -31.30 -12.26 13.10
C GLY A 43 -29.98 -12.84 13.61
N SER A 44 -29.72 -14.13 13.38
CA SER A 44 -28.44 -14.77 13.71
C SER A 44 -27.24 -14.10 13.04
N ALA A 45 -27.39 -13.58 11.82
CA ALA A 45 -26.30 -12.90 11.14
C ALA A 45 -25.90 -11.58 11.84
N PHE A 46 -26.88 -10.86 12.38
CA PHE A 46 -26.63 -9.64 13.17
C PHE A 46 -25.98 -9.98 14.51
N ILE A 47 -26.44 -11.03 15.20
CA ILE A 47 -25.86 -11.47 16.47
C ILE A 47 -24.41 -11.97 16.25
N ALA A 48 -24.19 -12.81 15.24
CA ALA A 48 -22.86 -13.28 14.87
C ALA A 48 -21.92 -12.13 14.50
N SER A 49 -22.39 -11.15 13.72
CA SER A 49 -21.62 -9.93 13.40
C SER A 49 -21.28 -9.11 14.64
N ALA A 50 -22.20 -9.01 15.62
CA ALA A 50 -21.97 -8.29 16.87
C ALA A 50 -20.90 -8.99 17.71
N ILE A 51 -21.00 -10.30 17.88
CA ILE A 51 -20.00 -11.10 18.60
C ILE A 51 -18.65 -11.01 17.90
N LEU A 52 -18.60 -11.18 16.57
CA LEU A 52 -17.38 -11.05 15.79
C LEU A 52 -16.72 -9.67 15.97
N SER A 53 -17.52 -8.61 15.98
CA SER A 53 -17.03 -7.24 16.21
C SER A 53 -16.42 -7.06 17.59
N VAL A 54 -17.03 -7.65 18.63
CA VAL A 54 -16.49 -7.66 20.00
C VAL A 54 -15.20 -8.46 20.08
N LEU A 55 -15.17 -9.67 19.49
CA LEU A 55 -13.97 -10.50 19.44
C LEU A 55 -12.83 -9.79 18.72
N ASN A 56 -13.11 -9.14 17.60
CA ASN A 56 -12.15 -8.32 16.88
C ASN A 56 -11.65 -7.14 17.74
N ALA A 57 -12.52 -6.47 18.49
CA ALA A 57 -12.09 -5.36 19.36
C ALA A 57 -11.16 -5.79 20.50
N ILE A 58 -11.25 -7.04 20.97
CA ILE A 58 -10.52 -7.55 22.13
C ILE A 58 -9.31 -8.39 21.70
N ILE A 59 -9.53 -9.40 20.85
CA ILE A 59 -8.55 -10.43 20.50
C ILE A 59 -7.62 -9.94 19.39
N TRP A 60 -8.15 -9.25 18.37
CA TRP A 60 -7.32 -8.83 17.23
C TRP A 60 -6.14 -7.93 17.62
N PRO A 61 -6.26 -6.94 18.52
CA PRO A 61 -5.11 -6.15 18.98
C PRO A 61 -3.99 -7.01 19.58
N LEU A 62 -4.33 -8.12 20.25
CA LEU A 62 -3.34 -9.06 20.78
C LEU A 62 -2.68 -9.84 19.63
N ILE A 63 -3.48 -10.33 18.69
CA ILE A 63 -2.96 -11.02 17.49
C ILE A 63 -2.00 -10.10 16.73
N ALA A 64 -2.42 -8.88 16.42
CA ALA A 64 -1.62 -7.89 15.74
C ALA A 64 -0.33 -7.58 16.50
N ARG A 65 -0.39 -7.40 17.82
CA ARG A 65 0.79 -7.08 18.65
C ARG A 65 1.83 -8.19 18.66
N TYR A 66 1.40 -9.45 18.84
CA TYR A 66 2.32 -10.58 19.04
C TYR A 66 2.69 -11.29 17.74
N PHE A 67 1.79 -11.32 16.75
CA PHE A 67 1.96 -12.05 15.50
C PHE A 67 2.21 -11.15 14.29
N SER A 68 2.36 -9.82 14.46
CA SER A 68 2.54 -8.91 13.31
C SER A 68 3.63 -9.34 12.34
N ARG A 69 4.78 -9.72 12.90
CA ARG A 69 5.94 -10.18 12.12
C ARG A 69 5.65 -11.45 11.34
N LEU A 70 4.98 -12.42 11.96
CA LEU A 70 4.63 -13.69 11.33
C LEU A 70 3.55 -13.49 10.26
N ILE A 71 2.58 -12.61 10.51
CA ILE A 71 1.56 -12.23 9.53
C ILE A 71 2.21 -11.61 8.29
N LEU A 72 3.14 -10.66 8.47
CA LEU A 72 3.86 -10.05 7.34
C LEU A 72 4.75 -11.08 6.61
N TRP A 73 5.47 -11.93 7.35
CA TRP A 73 6.35 -12.94 6.77
C TRP A 73 5.57 -13.99 5.95
N THR A 74 4.35 -14.31 6.38
CA THR A 74 3.44 -15.23 5.66
C THR A 74 2.60 -14.53 4.59
N ALA A 75 2.93 -13.29 4.21
CA ALA A 75 2.18 -12.47 3.27
C ALA A 75 0.68 -12.34 3.62
N GLY A 76 0.35 -12.34 4.91
CA GLY A 76 -1.02 -12.23 5.41
C GLY A 76 -1.73 -13.57 5.65
N LEU A 77 -1.17 -14.71 5.26
CA LEU A 77 -1.83 -16.02 5.40
C LEU A 77 -2.17 -16.32 6.86
N LEU A 78 -1.28 -16.02 7.80
CA LEU A 78 -1.56 -16.22 9.23
C LEU A 78 -2.70 -15.32 9.73
N GLY A 79 -2.82 -14.10 9.21
CA GLY A 79 -3.92 -13.20 9.55
C GLY A 79 -5.25 -13.68 8.99
N LEU A 80 -5.25 -14.31 7.82
CA LEU A 80 -6.43 -14.98 7.26
C LEU A 80 -6.88 -16.17 8.11
N ILE A 81 -5.94 -17.01 8.55
CA ILE A 81 -6.21 -18.12 9.47
C ILE A 81 -6.77 -17.58 10.80
N ALA A 82 -6.17 -16.53 11.35
CA ALA A 82 -6.64 -15.88 12.57
C ALA A 82 -8.09 -15.38 12.43
N ASN A 83 -8.44 -14.73 11.32
CA ASN A 83 -9.82 -14.31 11.04
C ASN A 83 -10.80 -15.49 10.92
N GLY A 84 -10.39 -16.60 10.28
CA GLY A 84 -11.18 -17.83 10.25
C GLY A 84 -11.40 -18.42 11.64
N LEU A 85 -10.36 -18.46 12.49
CA LEU A 85 -10.46 -18.94 13.87
C LEU A 85 -11.38 -18.06 14.72
N LEU A 86 -11.37 -16.73 14.52
CA LEU A 86 -12.31 -15.83 15.19
C LEU A 86 -13.75 -16.13 14.78
N LEU A 87 -14.01 -16.44 13.51
CA LEU A 87 -15.35 -16.81 13.04
C LEU A 87 -15.80 -18.17 13.60
N MET A 88 -14.89 -19.14 13.73
CA MET A 88 -15.18 -20.40 14.43
C MET A 88 -15.47 -20.16 15.91
N LEU A 89 -14.77 -19.23 16.56
CA LEU A 89 -15.07 -18.85 17.93
C LEU A 89 -16.47 -18.23 18.06
N VAL A 90 -16.94 -17.46 17.08
CA VAL A 90 -18.34 -16.99 17.04
C VAL A 90 -19.31 -18.18 17.00
N SER A 91 -19.01 -19.20 16.20
CA SER A 91 -19.81 -20.44 16.11
C SER A 91 -19.88 -21.19 17.44
N GLU A 92 -18.82 -21.20 18.24
CA GLU A 92 -18.81 -21.83 19.57
C GLU A 92 -19.53 -21.00 20.64
N LEU A 93 -19.62 -19.68 20.45
CA LEU A 93 -20.25 -18.77 21.42
C LEU A 93 -21.74 -18.57 21.18
N TYR A 94 -22.27 -18.96 20.02
CA TYR A 94 -23.66 -18.71 19.64
C TYR A 94 -24.25 -19.84 18.79
N ASP A 95 -25.11 -20.67 19.40
CA ASP A 95 -25.80 -21.80 18.76
C ASP A 95 -26.70 -21.44 17.56
N GLY A 96 -26.95 -20.15 17.30
CA GLY A 96 -27.74 -19.73 16.15
C GLY A 96 -26.93 -19.57 14.86
N PHE A 97 -25.61 -19.79 14.90
CA PHE A 97 -24.70 -19.72 13.76
C PHE A 97 -23.63 -20.81 13.91
N THR A 98 -23.47 -21.68 12.91
CA THR A 98 -22.45 -22.73 12.94
C THR A 98 -21.52 -22.67 11.72
N VAL A 99 -20.26 -23.05 11.94
CA VAL A 99 -19.23 -23.20 10.90
C VAL A 99 -18.50 -24.52 11.09
N ASP A 100 -18.68 -25.44 10.15
CA ASP A 100 -18.30 -26.85 10.35
C ASP A 100 -16.80 -27.13 10.16
N SER A 101 -16.06 -26.20 9.53
CA SER A 101 -14.62 -26.38 9.29
C SER A 101 -13.83 -25.07 9.22
N LEU A 102 -12.52 -25.15 9.52
CA LEU A 102 -11.60 -24.03 9.37
C LEU A 102 -11.51 -23.56 7.91
N GLY A 103 -11.58 -24.49 6.95
CA GLY A 103 -11.59 -24.15 5.52
C GLY A 103 -12.80 -23.28 5.15
N ALA A 104 -13.99 -23.67 5.61
CA ALA A 104 -15.20 -22.88 5.43
C ALA A 104 -15.09 -21.50 6.10
N ALA A 105 -14.54 -21.44 7.32
CA ALA A 105 -14.34 -20.18 8.03
C ALA A 105 -13.39 -19.22 7.30
N ILE A 106 -12.29 -19.74 6.74
CA ILE A 106 -11.34 -18.95 5.94
C ILE A 106 -12.02 -18.40 4.68
N ILE A 107 -12.72 -19.25 3.92
CA ILE A 107 -13.46 -18.85 2.71
C ILE A 107 -14.51 -17.78 3.07
N ALA A 108 -15.25 -17.98 4.15
CA ALA A 108 -16.24 -17.03 4.64
C ALA A 108 -15.61 -15.67 4.99
N SER A 109 -14.48 -15.65 5.70
CA SER A 109 -13.79 -14.40 6.04
C SER A 109 -13.35 -13.60 4.81
N LEU A 110 -12.84 -14.28 3.78
CA LEU A 110 -12.45 -13.66 2.51
C LEU A 110 -13.68 -13.15 1.74
N PHE A 111 -14.75 -13.93 1.72
CA PHE A 111 -16.00 -13.58 1.06
C PHE A 111 -16.68 -12.38 1.71
N ILE A 112 -16.84 -12.37 3.04
CA ILE A 112 -17.42 -11.26 3.81
C ILE A 112 -16.65 -9.96 3.49
N THR A 113 -15.32 -10.04 3.48
CA THR A 113 -14.48 -8.88 3.14
C THR A 113 -14.66 -8.45 1.69
N THR A 114 -14.75 -9.40 0.76
CA THR A 114 -14.96 -9.11 -0.67
C THR A 114 -16.31 -8.44 -0.92
N VAL A 115 -17.39 -8.96 -0.31
CA VAL A 115 -18.74 -8.38 -0.37
C VAL A 115 -18.73 -6.96 0.22
N SER A 116 -18.05 -6.76 1.35
CA SER A 116 -17.90 -5.43 1.96
C SER A 116 -17.21 -4.45 1.00
N ILE A 117 -16.09 -4.85 0.37
CA ILE A 117 -15.40 -4.02 -0.63
C ILE A 117 -16.34 -3.64 -1.80
N ILE A 118 -17.11 -4.60 -2.32
CA ILE A 118 -18.02 -4.38 -3.44
C ILE A 118 -19.14 -3.42 -3.04
N ILE A 119 -19.79 -3.65 -1.89
CA ILE A 119 -20.89 -2.81 -1.42
C ILE A 119 -20.38 -1.39 -1.11
N SER A 120 -19.24 -1.26 -0.42
CA SER A 120 -18.61 0.04 -0.16
C SER A 120 -18.29 0.79 -1.45
N ALA A 121 -17.77 0.09 -2.47
CA ALA A 121 -17.52 0.68 -3.78
C ALA A 121 -18.80 1.13 -4.50
N LEU A 122 -19.88 0.32 -4.47
CA LEU A 122 -21.16 0.65 -5.10
C LEU A 122 -21.85 1.83 -4.42
N LEU A 123 -21.78 1.91 -3.10
CA LEU A 123 -22.36 2.98 -2.32
C LEU A 123 -21.47 4.24 -2.29
N SER A 124 -20.32 4.22 -2.99
CA SER A 124 -19.31 5.27 -2.94
C SER A 124 -18.93 5.67 -1.50
N LEU A 125 -18.96 4.70 -0.60
CA LEU A 125 -18.61 4.89 0.80
C LEU A 125 -17.09 4.96 0.89
N ASP A 126 -16.57 6.16 1.19
CA ASP A 126 -15.17 6.37 1.53
C ASP A 126 -14.85 5.92 2.98
N ASP A 127 -15.79 5.18 3.60
CA ASP A 127 -15.79 4.82 5.02
C ASP A 127 -14.57 3.96 5.40
N ASP A 128 -14.11 3.06 4.51
CA ASP A 128 -12.88 2.28 4.72
C ASP A 128 -11.67 3.21 4.94
N ALA A 129 -11.54 4.27 4.14
CA ALA A 129 -10.44 5.20 4.22
C ALA A 129 -10.53 6.09 5.47
N VAL A 130 -11.76 6.42 5.90
CA VAL A 130 -12.01 7.16 7.14
C VAL A 130 -11.68 6.30 8.36
N TRP A 131 -12.13 5.04 8.36
CA TRP A 131 -11.89 4.08 9.43
C TRP A 131 -10.39 3.81 9.64
N GLN A 132 -9.68 3.51 8.54
CA GLN A 132 -8.23 3.29 8.55
C GLN A 132 -7.50 4.52 9.08
N ARG A 133 -7.85 5.71 8.56
CA ARG A 133 -7.25 6.97 8.97
C ARG A 133 -7.41 7.24 10.47
N GLN A 134 -8.61 7.08 11.00
CA GLN A 134 -8.89 7.30 12.41
C GLN A 134 -8.22 6.27 13.32
N THR A 135 -8.17 5.00 12.91
CA THR A 135 -7.55 3.93 13.68
C THR A 135 -6.05 4.17 13.81
N VAL A 136 -5.37 4.44 12.68
CA VAL A 136 -3.94 4.77 12.67
C VAL A 136 -3.67 6.02 13.51
N ARG A 137 -4.44 7.09 13.32
CA ARG A 137 -4.29 8.33 14.09
C ARG A 137 -4.40 8.09 15.60
N ARG A 138 -5.43 7.37 16.06
CA ARG A 138 -5.62 7.06 17.49
C ARG A 138 -4.48 6.24 18.06
N MET A 139 -3.99 5.27 17.30
CA MET A 139 -2.89 4.44 17.77
C MET A 139 -1.60 5.24 17.89
N VAL A 140 -1.27 6.08 16.90
CA VAL A 140 -0.12 6.98 16.99
C VAL A 140 -0.25 7.89 18.22
N HIS A 141 -1.38 8.56 18.40
CA HIS A 141 -1.59 9.44 19.57
C HIS A 141 -1.53 8.71 20.92
N ARG A 142 -1.77 7.38 20.96
CA ARG A 142 -1.67 6.57 22.18
C ARG A 142 -0.26 6.05 22.45
N LEU A 143 0.47 5.69 21.40
CA LEU A 143 1.80 5.08 21.52
C LEU A 143 2.90 6.14 21.56
N GLU A 144 2.80 7.15 20.71
CA GLU A 144 3.77 8.23 20.50
C GLU A 144 2.99 9.53 20.24
N PRO A 145 2.51 10.23 21.29
CA PRO A 145 1.80 11.50 21.13
C PRO A 145 2.71 12.52 20.40
N PRO A 146 2.35 12.98 19.20
CA PRO A 146 3.21 13.88 18.45
C PRO A 146 3.16 15.29 19.04
N GLU A 147 4.29 15.99 19.02
CA GLU A 147 4.33 17.42 19.35
C GLU A 147 3.92 18.26 18.14
N PRO A 148 2.88 19.10 18.24
CA PRO A 148 2.48 19.97 17.14
C PRO A 148 3.57 20.98 16.80
N THR A 149 3.82 21.19 15.50
CA THR A 149 4.81 22.16 15.02
C THR A 149 4.33 22.90 13.77
N SER A 150 4.75 24.16 13.62
CA SER A 150 4.45 24.99 12.45
C SER A 150 5.48 24.86 11.34
N VAL A 151 6.63 24.23 11.61
CA VAL A 151 7.66 23.96 10.60
C VAL A 151 7.11 22.93 9.60
N PRO A 152 7.08 23.23 8.29
CA PRO A 152 6.60 22.27 7.30
C PRO A 152 7.48 21.03 7.17
N GLY A 153 6.84 19.88 6.93
CA GLY A 153 7.51 18.68 6.43
C GLY A 153 7.34 18.51 4.93
N VAL A 154 8.07 17.55 4.35
CA VAL A 154 7.99 17.24 2.91
C VAL A 154 7.77 15.75 2.67
N LEU A 155 6.77 15.41 1.87
CA LEU A 155 6.50 14.05 1.41
C LEU A 155 6.92 13.95 -0.06
N PHE A 156 7.99 13.21 -0.33
CA PHE A 156 8.45 12.87 -1.67
C PHE A 156 7.81 11.54 -2.09
N LEU A 157 6.91 11.60 -3.06
CA LEU A 157 6.12 10.47 -3.54
C LEU A 157 6.55 10.16 -4.98
N GLN A 158 7.44 9.19 -5.14
CA GLN A 158 7.94 8.74 -6.43
C GLN A 158 6.92 7.81 -7.10
N ILE A 159 6.53 8.12 -8.33
CA ILE A 159 5.82 7.21 -9.23
C ILE A 159 6.85 6.69 -10.23
N ASP A 160 7.41 5.52 -9.94
CA ASP A 160 8.49 4.90 -10.74
C ASP A 160 8.10 4.83 -12.23
N GLY A 161 9.03 5.21 -13.11
CA GLY A 161 8.91 5.08 -14.57
C GLY A 161 7.87 5.97 -15.25
N LEU A 162 7.23 6.91 -14.54
CA LEU A 162 6.20 7.79 -15.11
C LEU A 162 6.80 8.98 -15.88
N ALA A 163 6.79 8.89 -17.21
CA ALA A 163 7.18 10.01 -18.07
C ALA A 163 6.13 11.15 -18.04
N GLU A 164 6.62 12.40 -18.10
CA GLU A 164 5.78 13.62 -18.11
C GLU A 164 4.67 13.60 -19.19
N PRO A 165 4.92 13.19 -20.45
CA PRO A 165 3.87 13.15 -21.46
C PRO A 165 2.72 12.18 -21.09
N ILE A 166 3.02 11.09 -20.38
CA ILE A 166 2.02 10.12 -19.93
C ILE A 166 1.19 10.70 -18.78
N LEU A 167 1.82 11.43 -17.85
CA LEU A 167 1.09 12.15 -16.81
C LEU A 167 0.14 13.18 -17.42
N GLN A 168 0.60 13.96 -18.39
CA GLN A 168 -0.22 14.97 -19.07
C GLN A 168 -1.42 14.32 -19.81
N GLN A 169 -1.19 13.18 -20.46
CA GLN A 169 -2.24 12.38 -21.08
C GLN A 169 -3.25 11.86 -20.03
N ALA A 170 -2.77 11.35 -18.90
CA ALA A 170 -3.62 10.84 -17.83
C ALA A 170 -4.50 11.95 -17.21
N ILE A 171 -3.95 13.15 -17.02
CA ILE A 171 -4.68 14.33 -16.57
C ILE A 171 -5.78 14.69 -17.58
N THR A 172 -5.42 14.77 -18.86
CA THR A 172 -6.37 15.13 -19.94
C THR A 172 -7.49 14.09 -20.06
N ALA A 173 -7.17 12.82 -19.87
CA ALA A 173 -8.12 11.71 -19.91
C ALA A 173 -8.96 11.57 -18.62
N GLY A 174 -8.76 12.41 -17.61
CA GLY A 174 -9.49 12.34 -16.33
C GLY A 174 -9.15 11.10 -15.49
N ARG A 175 -7.99 10.47 -15.72
CA ARG A 175 -7.56 9.25 -15.02
C ARG A 175 -6.97 9.51 -13.64
N VAL A 176 -6.42 10.71 -13.43
CA VAL A 176 -5.75 11.12 -12.18
C VAL A 176 -6.39 12.39 -11.62
N PRO A 177 -7.64 12.30 -11.12
CA PRO A 177 -8.42 13.47 -10.72
C PRO A 177 -7.78 14.27 -9.58
N THR A 178 -6.99 13.66 -8.71
CA THR A 178 -6.29 14.33 -7.60
C THR A 178 -5.14 15.17 -8.11
N LEU A 179 -4.22 14.57 -8.88
CA LEU A 179 -3.11 15.28 -9.51
C LEU A 179 -3.63 16.38 -10.45
N ALA A 180 -4.67 16.09 -11.25
CA ALA A 180 -5.30 17.09 -12.11
C ALA A 180 -5.87 18.27 -11.32
N ARG A 181 -6.51 18.03 -10.17
CA ARG A 181 -7.02 19.08 -9.29
C ARG A 181 -5.89 19.92 -8.71
N TRP A 182 -4.79 19.30 -8.26
CA TRP A 182 -3.63 19.98 -7.73
C TRP A 182 -3.03 20.97 -8.74
N VAL A 183 -2.84 20.53 -9.97
CA VAL A 183 -2.33 21.39 -11.05
C VAL A 183 -3.34 22.49 -11.41
N LYS A 184 -4.62 22.14 -11.62
CA LYS A 184 -5.66 23.10 -12.02
C LYS A 184 -5.94 24.17 -10.97
N SER A 185 -5.83 23.84 -9.68
CA SER A 185 -6.01 24.79 -8.58
C SER A 185 -4.80 25.70 -8.35
N GLY A 186 -3.67 25.43 -9.01
CA GLY A 186 -2.42 26.17 -8.83
C GLY A 186 -1.63 25.78 -7.58
N SER A 187 -2.00 24.70 -6.88
CA SER A 187 -1.24 24.23 -5.71
C SER A 187 0.06 23.50 -6.11
N HIS A 188 0.11 22.94 -7.33
CA HIS A 188 1.28 22.25 -7.87
C HIS A 188 1.52 22.66 -9.33
N GLN A 189 2.77 22.53 -9.76
CA GLN A 189 3.19 22.72 -11.14
C GLN A 189 3.89 21.47 -11.65
N ILE A 190 3.64 21.10 -12.92
CA ILE A 190 4.37 20.02 -13.58
C ILE A 190 5.68 20.59 -14.09
N VAL A 191 6.79 20.03 -13.63
CA VAL A 191 8.14 20.40 -14.09
C VAL A 191 8.76 19.17 -14.74
N ARG A 192 9.11 19.30 -16.01
CA ARG A 192 9.90 18.27 -16.69
C ARG A 192 11.34 18.36 -16.22
N TRP A 193 11.94 17.22 -15.92
CA TRP A 193 13.37 17.10 -15.66
C TRP A 193 13.96 15.97 -16.51
N GLU A 194 15.26 16.04 -16.74
CA GLU A 194 16.01 15.04 -17.48
C GLU A 194 16.76 14.17 -16.48
N CYS A 195 16.44 12.88 -16.44
CA CYS A 195 17.16 11.92 -15.63
C CYS A 195 18.54 11.66 -16.23
N ASP A 196 19.52 11.41 -15.37
CA ASP A 196 20.90 11.13 -15.77
C ASP A 196 21.03 9.77 -16.50
N LEU A 197 22.20 9.51 -17.09
CA LEU A 197 22.57 8.21 -17.60
C LEU A 197 23.33 7.44 -16.49
N SER A 198 22.85 6.30 -16.00
CA SER A 198 21.76 5.47 -16.52
C SER A 198 20.37 5.81 -15.94
N SER A 199 19.37 5.92 -16.83
CA SER A 199 17.99 6.27 -16.49
C SER A 199 17.25 5.07 -15.89
N GLN A 200 17.55 4.76 -14.63
CA GLN A 200 17.05 3.61 -13.90
C GLN A 200 16.89 3.94 -12.41
N THR A 201 15.99 3.21 -11.73
CA THR A 201 15.61 3.44 -10.33
C THR A 201 16.81 3.57 -9.40
N GLY A 202 17.78 2.65 -9.48
CA GLY A 202 18.96 2.67 -8.61
C GLY A 202 19.77 3.96 -8.74
N ALA A 203 20.28 4.26 -9.93
CA ALA A 203 21.10 5.47 -10.13
C ALA A 203 20.33 6.76 -9.81
N SER A 204 19.05 6.81 -10.18
CA SER A 204 18.22 8.00 -9.94
C SER A 204 17.93 8.20 -8.45
N GLN A 205 17.55 7.15 -7.71
CA GLN A 205 17.33 7.25 -6.27
C GLN A 205 18.63 7.56 -5.52
N ALA A 206 19.78 7.05 -5.94
CA ALA A 206 21.07 7.45 -5.36
C ALA A 206 21.32 8.96 -5.53
N GLY A 207 21.09 9.49 -6.74
CA GLY A 207 21.19 10.93 -7.00
C GLY A 207 20.20 11.77 -6.18
N ILE A 208 18.95 11.32 -6.05
CA ILE A 208 17.91 12.05 -5.31
C ILE A 208 18.13 11.99 -3.80
N LEU A 209 18.45 10.81 -3.25
CA LEU A 209 18.52 10.59 -1.81
C LEU A 209 19.88 10.93 -1.23
N HIS A 210 20.96 10.81 -1.99
CA HIS A 210 22.34 10.99 -1.51
C HIS A 210 23.10 12.09 -2.27
N GLY A 211 22.49 12.73 -3.28
CA GLY A 211 23.18 13.71 -4.11
C GLY A 211 24.31 13.12 -4.95
N ASN A 212 24.42 11.79 -5.01
CA ASN A 212 25.55 11.09 -5.61
C ASN A 212 25.11 9.76 -6.25
N ASN A 213 25.30 9.66 -7.56
CA ASN A 213 25.04 8.47 -8.37
C ASN A 213 26.30 7.99 -9.11
N ALA A 214 27.48 8.40 -8.65
CA ALA A 214 28.75 8.12 -9.33
C ALA A 214 29.01 6.61 -9.46
N ASN A 215 29.56 6.18 -10.60
CA ASN A 215 29.87 4.77 -10.87
C ASN A 215 28.68 3.80 -10.78
N MET A 216 27.47 4.26 -11.15
CA MET A 216 26.27 3.43 -11.27
C MET A 216 25.81 3.31 -12.75
N PRO A 217 26.55 2.55 -13.58
CA PRO A 217 26.35 2.56 -15.04
C PRO A 217 25.10 1.81 -15.52
N ALA A 218 24.50 0.95 -14.68
CA ALA A 218 23.33 0.14 -15.04
C ALA A 218 22.62 -0.40 -13.79
N PHE A 219 21.44 -0.98 -13.97
CA PHE A 219 20.67 -1.64 -12.90
C PHE A 219 21.37 -2.89 -12.35
N ARG A 220 22.10 -3.55 -13.24
CA ARG A 220 22.94 -4.69 -12.94
C ARG A 220 24.26 -4.52 -13.68
N TRP A 221 25.37 -4.56 -12.96
CA TRP A 221 26.70 -4.41 -13.56
C TRP A 221 27.72 -5.31 -12.88
N TYR A 222 28.82 -5.59 -13.58
CA TYR A 222 29.96 -6.31 -13.01
C TYR A 222 30.91 -5.30 -12.36
N ASP A 223 31.08 -5.41 -11.05
CA ASP A 223 32.00 -4.62 -10.25
C ASP A 223 33.39 -5.26 -10.28
N LYS A 224 34.36 -4.54 -10.84
CA LYS A 224 35.73 -5.06 -11.01
C LYS A 224 36.48 -5.14 -9.69
N GLU A 225 36.14 -4.30 -8.72
CA GLU A 225 36.80 -4.27 -7.40
C GLU A 225 36.40 -5.48 -6.55
N THR A 226 35.11 -5.81 -6.50
CA THR A 226 34.62 -6.99 -5.77
C THR A 226 34.67 -8.28 -6.59
N GLY A 227 34.87 -8.19 -7.91
CA GLY A 227 34.82 -9.32 -8.83
C GLY A 227 33.43 -9.97 -8.93
N SER A 228 32.38 -9.23 -8.58
CA SER A 228 31.00 -9.73 -8.50
C SER A 228 30.03 -8.85 -9.28
N VAL A 229 28.85 -9.41 -9.57
CA VAL A 229 27.76 -8.62 -10.15
C VAL A 229 27.00 -7.94 -9.02
N LEU A 230 26.83 -6.61 -9.12
CA LEU A 230 25.95 -5.83 -8.27
C LEU A 230 24.60 -5.62 -8.95
N THR A 231 23.51 -5.74 -8.19
CA THR A 231 22.14 -5.47 -8.68
C THR A 231 21.38 -4.59 -7.69
N SER A 232 20.79 -3.49 -8.14
CA SER A 232 20.14 -2.49 -7.27
C SER A 232 19.00 -3.07 -6.41
N ASN A 233 18.25 -4.08 -6.88
CA ASN A 233 17.14 -4.68 -6.13
C ASN A 233 17.53 -5.91 -5.28
N ARG A 234 18.82 -6.17 -5.09
CA ARG A 234 19.29 -7.27 -4.24
C ARG A 234 19.75 -6.69 -2.90
N PRO A 235 19.14 -7.05 -1.76
CA PRO A 235 19.40 -6.37 -0.48
C PRO A 235 20.88 -6.20 -0.10
N ARG A 236 21.69 -7.27 -0.25
CA ARG A 236 23.13 -7.22 0.06
C ARG A 236 23.89 -6.28 -0.86
N ASP A 237 23.54 -6.27 -2.14
CA ASP A 237 24.21 -5.45 -3.15
C ASP A 237 23.77 -3.98 -2.99
N ALA A 238 22.48 -3.74 -2.76
CA ALA A 238 21.93 -2.43 -2.46
C ALA A 238 22.59 -1.78 -1.23
N ALA A 239 22.87 -2.56 -0.19
CA ALA A 239 23.60 -2.09 1.00
C ALA A 239 25.03 -1.64 0.65
N VAL A 240 25.74 -2.41 -0.19
CA VAL A 240 27.10 -2.05 -0.67
C VAL A 240 27.05 -0.81 -1.54
N ILE A 241 26.04 -0.69 -2.41
CA ILE A 241 25.87 0.46 -3.29
C ILE A 241 25.60 1.71 -2.43
N GLU A 242 24.64 1.66 -1.51
CA GLU A 242 24.34 2.80 -0.63
C GLU A 242 25.56 3.23 0.19
N GLN A 243 26.30 2.27 0.77
CA GLN A 243 27.51 2.57 1.53
C GLN A 243 28.56 3.33 0.71
N ARG A 244 28.63 3.10 -0.60
CA ARG A 244 29.55 3.81 -1.50
C ARG A 244 29.08 5.21 -1.88
N GLN A 245 27.76 5.48 -1.86
CA GLN A 245 27.19 6.76 -2.26
C GLN A 245 26.93 7.71 -1.09
N SER A 246 26.57 7.16 0.07
CA SER A 246 26.24 7.91 1.28
C SER A 246 27.46 8.62 1.87
N ASP A 247 27.26 9.88 2.27
CA ASP A 247 28.17 10.68 3.10
C ASP A 247 27.65 10.84 4.54
N GLY A 248 26.54 10.19 4.88
CA GLY A 248 25.85 10.32 6.17
C GLY A 248 24.91 11.53 6.27
N HIS A 249 24.78 12.32 5.20
CA HIS A 249 23.96 13.52 5.12
C HIS A 249 22.90 13.44 4.01
N GLY A 250 22.45 12.22 3.68
CA GLY A 250 21.35 11.99 2.74
C GLY A 250 20.06 12.72 3.11
N LEU A 251 19.14 12.82 2.14
CA LEU A 251 17.88 13.57 2.20
C LEU A 251 17.02 13.27 3.44
N LEU A 252 17.17 12.10 4.04
CA LEU A 252 16.38 11.61 5.17
C LEU A 252 17.19 11.42 6.46
N ALA A 253 18.45 11.89 6.52
CA ALA A 253 19.33 11.75 7.67
C ALA A 253 18.77 12.41 8.95
N ASP A 254 18.11 13.56 8.81
CA ASP A 254 17.61 14.38 9.93
C ASP A 254 16.21 13.95 10.41
N GLY A 255 16.07 12.66 10.74
CA GLY A 255 14.81 12.09 11.24
C GLY A 255 13.75 11.86 10.16
N GLY A 256 14.14 11.91 8.89
CA GLY A 256 13.29 11.53 7.77
C GLY A 256 13.03 10.01 7.73
N VAL A 257 12.06 9.58 6.92
CA VAL A 257 11.70 8.16 6.80
C VAL A 257 11.77 7.65 5.36
N SER A 258 12.27 6.43 5.18
CA SER A 258 12.36 5.76 3.87
C SER A 258 11.35 4.61 3.76
N ARG A 259 10.54 4.57 2.70
CA ARG A 259 9.46 3.60 2.49
C ARG A 259 9.51 2.99 1.10
N SER A 260 9.67 1.67 1.02
CA SER A 260 9.58 0.93 -0.26
C SER A 260 10.62 1.30 -1.31
N ASN A 261 11.77 1.85 -0.89
CA ASN A 261 12.82 2.38 -1.78
C ASN A 261 13.96 1.37 -2.02
N VAL A 262 14.86 1.71 -2.94
CA VAL A 262 16.14 1.01 -3.07
C VAL A 262 17.09 1.38 -1.95
N PHE A 263 17.21 2.68 -1.65
CA PHE A 263 18.14 3.24 -0.66
C PHE A 263 17.42 3.95 0.49
N SER A 264 18.08 4.04 1.65
CA SER A 264 17.53 4.63 2.87
C SER A 264 17.58 6.15 2.89
N GLY A 265 18.46 6.78 2.10
CA GLY A 265 18.72 8.21 2.20
C GLY A 265 19.25 8.61 3.58
N ASP A 266 20.02 7.71 4.20
CA ASP A 266 20.55 7.79 5.57
C ASP A 266 19.50 7.78 6.70
N SER A 267 18.24 7.49 6.39
CA SER A 267 17.19 7.36 7.40
C SER A 267 17.46 6.23 8.40
N THR A 268 17.31 6.53 9.69
CA THR A 268 17.30 5.52 10.76
C THR A 268 15.98 4.76 10.86
N ASP A 269 14.93 5.21 10.17
CA ASP A 269 13.60 4.58 10.13
C ASP A 269 13.27 4.24 8.67
N SER A 270 13.65 3.03 8.26
CA SER A 270 13.43 2.52 6.91
C SER A 270 12.57 1.26 6.93
N VAL A 271 11.59 1.20 6.03
CA VAL A 271 10.65 0.07 5.92
C VAL A 271 10.53 -0.30 4.45
N LEU A 272 10.62 -1.60 4.15
CA LEU A 272 10.58 -2.14 2.78
C LEU A 272 11.67 -1.55 1.87
N THR A 273 12.80 -1.11 2.44
CA THR A 273 13.92 -0.50 1.71
C THR A 273 15.02 -1.52 1.43
N PHE A 274 15.40 -1.76 0.17
CA PHE A 274 16.29 -2.87 -0.20
C PHE A 274 17.64 -2.87 0.54
N SER A 275 18.32 -1.73 0.60
CA SER A 275 19.64 -1.61 1.24
C SER A 275 19.66 -1.87 2.75
N THR A 276 18.52 -1.71 3.41
CA THR A 276 18.39 -1.78 4.87
C THR A 276 17.40 -2.85 5.35
N VAL A 277 16.73 -3.58 4.44
CA VAL A 277 15.71 -4.59 4.79
C VAL A 277 16.27 -5.74 5.64
N THR A 278 17.59 -5.98 5.59
CA THR A 278 18.26 -6.97 6.44
C THR A 278 18.68 -6.41 7.81
N ASP A 279 18.72 -5.09 7.98
CA ASP A 279 19.04 -4.40 9.22
C ASP A 279 17.79 -4.27 10.10
N ARG A 280 17.72 -5.13 11.11
CA ARG A 280 16.58 -5.18 12.04
C ARG A 280 16.48 -3.98 12.97
N SER A 281 17.51 -3.14 13.07
CA SER A 281 17.51 -1.96 13.94
C SER A 281 16.74 -0.78 13.33
N ARG A 282 16.64 -0.72 11.99
CA ARG A 282 16.03 0.39 11.25
C ARG A 282 14.53 0.24 10.98
N ALA A 283 13.99 -0.97 11.15
CA ALA A 283 12.55 -1.18 11.03
C ALA A 283 11.83 -0.62 12.27
N SER A 284 11.07 0.47 12.11
CA SER A 284 10.24 1.01 13.19
C SER A 284 9.35 -0.08 13.80
N LYS A 285 9.48 -0.26 15.12
CA LYS A 285 8.74 -1.27 15.90
C LYS A 285 7.23 -1.07 15.84
N HIS A 286 6.77 0.12 15.46
CA HIS A 286 5.37 0.52 15.52
C HIS A 286 4.69 0.52 14.14
N THR A 287 5.43 0.73 13.05
CA THR A 287 4.87 0.87 11.70
C THR A 287 4.10 -0.37 11.22
N ALA A 288 4.63 -1.57 11.47
CA ALA A 288 3.95 -2.84 11.15
C ALA A 288 2.67 -3.08 11.98
N ASN A 289 2.62 -2.58 13.21
CA ASN A 289 1.48 -2.77 14.11
C ASN A 289 0.28 -1.92 13.70
N TYR A 290 0.50 -0.77 13.03
CA TYR A 290 -0.58 0.10 12.58
C TYR A 290 -1.35 -0.51 11.40
N PHE A 291 -0.67 -1.09 10.41
CA PHE A 291 -1.34 -1.80 9.30
C PHE A 291 -2.19 -2.97 9.83
N LEU A 292 -1.61 -3.76 10.73
CA LEU A 292 -2.28 -4.93 11.30
C LEU A 292 -3.26 -4.58 12.42
N SER A 293 -3.47 -3.31 12.74
CA SER A 293 -4.47 -2.94 13.75
C SER A 293 -5.90 -3.12 13.29
N ASP A 294 -6.12 -3.05 11.97
CA ASP A 294 -7.42 -3.30 11.36
C ASP A 294 -7.57 -4.80 11.08
N PRO A 295 -8.54 -5.50 11.71
CA PRO A 295 -8.81 -6.92 11.48
C PRO A 295 -9.11 -7.27 10.03
N TYR A 296 -9.62 -6.31 9.27
CA TYR A 296 -9.98 -6.48 7.88
C TYR A 296 -8.86 -6.06 6.93
N ALA A 297 -7.77 -5.43 7.40
CA ALA A 297 -6.69 -4.99 6.51
C ALA A 297 -6.03 -6.16 5.79
N VAL A 298 -5.79 -7.27 6.48
CA VAL A 298 -5.17 -8.47 5.90
C VAL A 298 -6.08 -9.15 4.89
N THR A 299 -7.35 -9.40 5.25
CA THR A 299 -8.31 -10.05 4.34
C THR A 299 -8.61 -9.15 3.14
N ARG A 300 -8.69 -7.83 3.33
CA ARG A 300 -8.89 -6.85 2.27
C ARG A 300 -7.70 -6.84 1.32
N LEU A 301 -6.48 -6.82 1.86
CA LEU A 301 -5.27 -6.90 1.07
C LEU A 301 -5.27 -8.16 0.20
N LEU A 302 -5.56 -9.32 0.79
CA LEU A 302 -5.65 -10.58 0.06
C LEU A 302 -6.74 -10.57 -1.01
N ALA A 303 -7.94 -10.08 -0.69
CA ALA A 303 -9.05 -9.96 -1.66
C ALA A 303 -8.67 -9.07 -2.85
N LEU A 304 -8.02 -7.93 -2.59
CA LEU A 304 -7.53 -7.04 -3.65
C LEU A 304 -6.41 -7.66 -4.47
N THR A 305 -5.49 -8.40 -3.84
CA THR A 305 -4.44 -9.15 -4.53
C THR A 305 -5.05 -10.20 -5.47
N PHE A 306 -6.03 -10.99 -5.00
CA PHE A 306 -6.74 -11.94 -5.87
C PHE A 306 -7.48 -11.25 -7.02
N ALA A 307 -8.13 -10.12 -6.75
CA ALA A 307 -8.80 -9.34 -7.78
C ALA A 307 -7.80 -8.81 -8.83
N ASP A 308 -6.60 -8.38 -8.41
CA ASP A 308 -5.56 -7.91 -9.33
C ASP A 308 -4.97 -9.03 -10.18
N ILE A 309 -4.74 -10.22 -9.59
CA ILE A 309 -4.34 -11.43 -10.34
C ILE A 309 -5.39 -11.78 -11.39
N ALA A 310 -6.68 -11.78 -11.00
CA ALA A 310 -7.77 -12.08 -11.92
C ALA A 310 -7.85 -11.07 -13.08
N ARG A 311 -7.65 -9.77 -12.81
CA ARG A 311 -7.57 -8.73 -13.84
C ARG A 311 -6.41 -8.97 -14.80
N GLU A 312 -5.21 -9.27 -14.27
CA GLU A 312 -4.04 -9.58 -15.10
C GLU A 312 -4.30 -10.75 -16.05
N ILE A 313 -4.89 -11.84 -15.54
CA ILE A 313 -5.24 -13.00 -16.36
C ILE A 313 -6.26 -12.63 -17.45
N ALA A 314 -7.28 -11.85 -17.10
CA ALA A 314 -8.30 -11.39 -18.05
C ALA A 314 -7.71 -10.47 -19.13
N ASP A 315 -6.83 -9.55 -18.74
CA ASP A 315 -6.18 -8.61 -19.65
C ASP A 315 -5.17 -9.31 -20.56
N ALA A 316 -4.36 -10.23 -20.03
CA ALA A 316 -3.45 -11.04 -20.84
C ALA A 316 -4.22 -11.85 -21.91
N ARG A 317 -5.37 -12.42 -21.54
CA ARG A 317 -6.28 -13.12 -22.49
C ARG A 317 -6.86 -12.16 -23.53
N ARG A 318 -7.31 -10.97 -23.11
CA ARG A 318 -7.87 -9.94 -24.00
C ARG A 318 -6.82 -9.44 -25.01
N THR A 319 -5.61 -9.16 -24.58
CA THR A 319 -4.49 -8.75 -25.43
C THR A 319 -4.17 -9.81 -26.48
N LYS A 320 -4.12 -11.09 -26.07
CA LYS A 320 -3.93 -12.23 -26.99
C LYS A 320 -5.07 -12.33 -28.01
N HIS A 321 -6.31 -12.20 -27.56
CA HIS A 321 -7.48 -12.24 -28.45
C HIS A 321 -7.50 -11.08 -29.45
N ARG A 322 -7.13 -9.88 -29.00
CA ARG A 322 -7.09 -8.66 -29.83
C ARG A 322 -5.84 -8.52 -30.69
N LYS A 323 -4.90 -9.47 -30.61
CA LYS A 323 -3.63 -9.47 -31.36
C LYS A 323 -2.84 -8.16 -31.19
N ILE A 324 -2.84 -7.61 -29.97
CA ILE A 324 -2.08 -6.41 -29.63
C ILE A 324 -0.60 -6.81 -29.49
N GLU A 325 0.28 -6.08 -30.17
CA GLU A 325 1.73 -6.21 -30.13
C GLU A 325 2.36 -4.84 -29.83
N PRO A 326 3.53 -4.74 -29.17
CA PRO A 326 4.39 -5.83 -28.69
C PRO A 326 3.78 -6.58 -27.48
N ARG A 327 4.15 -7.85 -27.27
CA ARG A 327 3.59 -8.69 -26.21
C ARG A 327 4.65 -9.49 -25.49
N LEU A 328 4.75 -9.26 -24.19
CA LEU A 328 5.62 -10.00 -23.29
C LEU A 328 4.93 -11.22 -22.67
N LYS A 329 5.74 -12.12 -22.08
CA LYS A 329 5.24 -13.27 -21.34
C LYS A 329 4.64 -12.79 -20.01
N ARG A 330 3.32 -12.86 -19.92
CA ARG A 330 2.53 -12.42 -18.75
C ARG A 330 1.92 -13.58 -17.93
N GLY A 331 2.42 -14.80 -18.11
CA GLY A 331 1.98 -16.00 -17.40
C GLY A 331 2.92 -16.43 -16.27
N GLY A 332 2.62 -17.56 -15.63
CA GLY A 332 3.47 -18.12 -14.57
C GLY A 332 3.40 -17.29 -13.28
N ILE A 333 4.56 -16.90 -12.75
CA ILE A 333 4.67 -16.16 -11.49
C ILE A 333 4.36 -14.65 -11.64
N TYR A 334 4.35 -14.12 -12.87
CA TYR A 334 4.18 -12.68 -13.10
C TYR A 334 2.90 -12.08 -12.49
N PRO A 335 1.69 -12.68 -12.61
CA PRO A 335 0.50 -12.12 -11.95
C PRO A 335 0.64 -11.97 -10.43
N LEU A 336 1.40 -12.86 -9.78
CA LEU A 336 1.68 -12.78 -8.35
C LEU A 336 2.65 -11.63 -8.04
N LEU A 337 3.72 -11.47 -8.85
CA LEU A 337 4.68 -10.38 -8.70
C LEU A 337 4.01 -9.01 -8.93
N ARG A 338 3.22 -8.90 -10.00
CA ARG A 338 2.39 -7.71 -10.29
C ARG A 338 1.48 -7.38 -9.12
N ALA A 339 0.72 -8.35 -8.59
CA ALA A 339 -0.18 -8.07 -7.48
C ALA A 339 0.58 -7.71 -6.19
N ALA A 340 1.79 -8.24 -6.00
CA ALA A 340 2.66 -7.86 -4.88
C ALA A 340 3.08 -6.39 -4.98
N THR A 341 3.42 -5.88 -6.16
CA THR A 341 3.82 -4.46 -6.34
C THR A 341 2.63 -3.51 -6.41
N THR A 342 1.60 -3.82 -7.20
CA THR A 342 0.45 -2.94 -7.47
C THR A 342 -0.52 -2.83 -6.30
N THR A 343 -0.53 -3.82 -5.41
CA THR A 343 -1.51 -3.91 -4.32
C THR A 343 -0.84 -4.01 -2.96
N ILE A 344 -0.03 -5.05 -2.71
CA ILE A 344 0.56 -5.29 -1.38
C ILE A 344 1.51 -4.17 -1.00
N LEU A 345 2.54 -3.94 -1.82
CA LEU A 345 3.56 -2.94 -1.56
C LEU A 345 2.95 -1.53 -1.52
N ARG A 346 2.09 -1.18 -2.48
CA ARG A 346 1.37 0.10 -2.49
C ARG A 346 0.59 0.33 -1.21
N ASP A 347 -0.33 -0.59 -0.85
CA ASP A 347 -1.20 -0.36 0.31
C ASP A 347 -0.35 -0.28 1.59
N LEU A 348 0.62 -1.19 1.79
CA LEU A 348 1.55 -1.10 2.93
C LEU A 348 2.25 0.25 3.00
N THR A 349 2.75 0.77 1.88
CA THR A 349 3.42 2.08 1.78
C THR A 349 2.47 3.23 2.15
N ILE A 350 1.21 3.18 1.73
CA ILE A 350 0.22 4.20 2.11
C ILE A 350 -0.07 4.16 3.61
N TYR A 351 -0.18 2.97 4.20
CA TYR A 351 -0.38 2.82 5.64
C TYR A 351 0.81 3.33 6.45
N THR A 352 2.02 3.02 6.02
CA THR A 352 3.24 3.50 6.70
C THR A 352 3.33 5.02 6.60
N LEU A 353 3.14 5.60 5.41
CA LEU A 353 3.11 7.04 5.21
C LEU A 353 2.01 7.73 6.03
N MET A 354 0.82 7.15 6.11
CA MET A 354 -0.27 7.72 6.93
C MET A 354 0.11 7.73 8.41
N SER A 355 0.77 6.68 8.91
CA SER A 355 1.34 6.66 10.25
C SER A 355 2.41 7.75 10.42
N ASP A 356 3.31 7.89 9.45
CA ASP A 356 4.41 8.87 9.52
C ASP A 356 3.89 10.32 9.50
N ILE A 357 2.84 10.61 8.71
CA ILE A 357 2.12 11.89 8.73
C ILE A 357 1.57 12.17 10.13
N TYR A 358 0.96 11.18 10.79
CA TYR A 358 0.43 11.34 12.14
C TYR A 358 1.50 11.43 13.22
N ARG A 359 2.66 10.84 13.01
CA ARG A 359 3.84 10.99 13.89
C ARG A 359 4.50 12.35 13.72
N GLY A 360 4.23 13.06 12.62
CA GLY A 360 4.82 14.36 12.36
C GLY A 360 6.28 14.29 11.90
N VAL A 361 6.66 13.25 11.15
CA VAL A 361 8.03 13.11 10.64
C VAL A 361 8.42 14.31 9.76
N PRO A 362 9.68 14.76 9.80
CA PRO A 362 10.12 15.95 9.07
C PRO A 362 10.12 15.76 7.55
N SER A 363 10.55 14.60 7.07
CA SER A 363 10.55 14.24 5.65
C SER A 363 10.22 12.76 5.47
N ALA A 364 9.62 12.42 4.34
CA ALA A 364 9.38 11.03 3.95
C ALA A 364 9.64 10.86 2.46
N TYR A 365 10.34 9.80 2.07
CA TYR A 365 10.47 9.39 0.67
C TYR A 365 9.82 8.02 0.47
N ALA A 366 8.93 7.92 -0.50
CA ALA A 366 8.24 6.68 -0.82
C ALA A 366 8.16 6.43 -2.32
N ASP A 367 8.49 5.20 -2.70
CA ASP A 367 8.46 4.75 -4.09
C ASP A 367 7.27 3.82 -4.38
N PHE A 368 6.56 4.13 -5.47
CA PHE A 368 5.40 3.39 -5.96
C PHE A 368 5.70 2.73 -7.31
N VAL A 369 6.37 1.59 -7.26
CA VAL A 369 6.82 0.79 -8.43
C VAL A 369 5.70 0.16 -9.28
N GLY A 370 4.44 0.29 -8.87
CA GLY A 370 3.33 -0.43 -9.49
C GLY A 370 3.07 -0.04 -10.95
N TYR A 371 3.19 1.25 -11.29
CA TYR A 371 3.01 1.70 -12.67
C TYR A 371 4.14 1.16 -13.56
N ASP A 372 5.39 1.32 -13.14
CA ASP A 372 6.59 0.84 -13.84
C ASP A 372 6.52 -0.66 -14.16
N GLU A 373 6.23 -1.49 -13.16
CA GLU A 373 6.11 -2.96 -13.31
C GLU A 373 5.06 -3.35 -14.36
N VAL A 374 3.90 -2.69 -14.35
CA VAL A 374 2.80 -2.99 -15.30
C VAL A 374 3.11 -2.44 -16.68
N ALA A 375 3.68 -1.25 -16.77
CA ALA A 375 4.07 -0.60 -18.02
C ALA A 375 5.17 -1.39 -18.74
N HIS A 376 6.13 -1.96 -17.99
CA HIS A 376 7.17 -2.83 -18.54
C HIS A 376 6.60 -4.05 -19.28
N HIS A 377 5.47 -4.59 -18.83
CA HIS A 377 4.87 -5.82 -19.39
C HIS A 377 3.71 -5.57 -20.35
N SER A 378 3.02 -4.44 -20.20
CA SER A 378 1.78 -4.13 -20.94
C SER A 378 1.92 -2.96 -21.91
N GLY A 379 2.93 -2.11 -21.73
CA GLY A 379 3.12 -0.84 -22.43
C GLY A 379 2.72 0.38 -21.60
N ILE A 380 3.38 1.52 -21.87
CA ILE A 380 3.31 2.75 -21.06
C ILE A 380 1.91 3.40 -21.02
N ALA A 381 1.18 3.31 -22.13
CA ALA A 381 -0.17 3.87 -22.24
C ALA A 381 -1.27 2.79 -22.22
N ALA A 382 -0.92 1.56 -21.83
CA ALA A 382 -1.88 0.47 -21.78
C ALA A 382 -2.97 0.75 -20.74
N PRO A 383 -4.24 0.35 -20.99
CA PRO A 383 -5.32 0.56 -20.02
C PRO A 383 -5.01 0.04 -18.61
N THR A 384 -4.25 -1.04 -18.50
CA THR A 384 -3.83 -1.64 -17.22
C THR A 384 -2.77 -0.84 -16.48
N ALA A 385 -1.82 -0.24 -17.20
CA ALA A 385 -0.84 0.67 -16.63
C ALA A 385 -1.53 1.94 -16.11
N LEU A 386 -2.42 2.51 -16.93
CA LEU A 386 -3.20 3.70 -16.55
C LEU A 386 -4.21 3.44 -15.41
N ASP A 387 -4.79 2.23 -15.31
CA ASP A 387 -5.62 1.84 -14.15
C ASP A 387 -4.78 1.77 -12.86
N THR A 388 -3.52 1.35 -12.96
CA THR A 388 -2.60 1.34 -11.81
C THR A 388 -2.32 2.77 -11.33
N LEU A 389 -2.13 3.70 -12.27
CA LEU A 389 -1.97 5.13 -11.98
C LEU A 389 -3.24 5.76 -11.37
N ASP A 390 -4.43 5.48 -11.89
CA ASP A 390 -5.72 5.91 -11.30
C ASP A 390 -5.87 5.40 -9.86
N ARG A 391 -5.55 4.12 -9.61
CA ARG A 391 -5.58 3.57 -8.24
C ARG A 391 -4.60 4.26 -7.31
N LEU A 392 -3.42 4.64 -7.78
CA LEU A 392 -2.44 5.38 -7.00
C LEU A 392 -2.93 6.80 -6.69
N ASP A 393 -3.51 7.50 -7.67
CA ASP A 393 -4.08 8.84 -7.49
C ASP A 393 -5.15 8.88 -6.37
N ARG A 394 -6.00 7.84 -6.30
CA ARG A 394 -6.95 7.69 -5.18
C ARG A 394 -6.26 7.57 -3.82
N GLN A 395 -5.07 6.96 -3.75
CA GLN A 395 -4.31 6.91 -2.50
C GLN A 395 -3.64 8.24 -2.18
N LEU A 396 -3.21 9.01 -3.17
CA LEU A 396 -2.70 10.38 -2.97
C LEU A 396 -3.77 11.28 -2.34
N ALA A 397 -5.03 11.17 -2.78
CA ALA A 397 -6.15 11.86 -2.14
C ALA A 397 -6.33 11.47 -0.66
N ARG A 398 -6.03 10.22 -0.30
CA ARG A 398 -6.10 9.77 1.10
C ARG A 398 -5.01 10.39 1.95
N LEU A 399 -3.78 10.45 1.43
CA LEU A 399 -2.66 11.12 2.10
C LEU A 399 -2.92 12.62 2.28
N GLU A 400 -3.45 13.30 1.25
CA GLU A 400 -3.85 14.71 1.32
C GLU A 400 -4.85 14.96 2.47
N ARG A 401 -5.87 14.11 2.61
CA ARG A 401 -6.82 14.21 3.73
C ARG A 401 -6.15 13.95 5.08
N ALA A 402 -5.21 13.01 5.16
CA ALA A 402 -4.48 12.73 6.40
C ALA A 402 -3.63 13.93 6.85
N ILE A 403 -3.01 14.65 5.92
CA ILE A 403 -2.22 15.86 6.19
C ILE A 403 -3.05 16.94 6.91
N THR A 404 -4.34 17.08 6.61
CA THR A 404 -5.20 18.08 7.28
C THR A 404 -5.36 17.85 8.79
N GLU A 405 -5.08 16.64 9.26
CA GLU A 405 -5.17 16.22 10.66
C GLU A 405 -3.78 15.98 11.28
N ALA A 406 -2.70 16.32 10.58
CA ALA A 406 -1.33 16.08 11.01
C ALA A 406 -0.88 17.09 12.10
N PRO A 407 0.08 16.71 12.96
CA PRO A 407 0.68 17.62 13.93
C PRO A 407 1.54 18.73 13.29
N ARG A 408 1.83 18.65 11.98
CA ARG A 408 2.58 19.66 11.23
C ARG A 408 2.04 19.84 9.81
N PRO A 409 2.24 21.00 9.17
CA PRO A 409 1.92 21.15 7.75
C PRO A 409 2.88 20.32 6.88
N TYR A 410 2.40 19.83 5.74
CA TYR A 410 3.21 19.08 4.78
C TYR A 410 3.11 19.66 3.37
N HIS A 411 4.24 19.69 2.68
CA HIS A 411 4.32 19.85 1.23
C HIS A 411 4.44 18.48 0.57
N ILE A 412 3.71 18.27 -0.52
CA ILE A 412 3.79 17.04 -1.31
C ILE A 412 4.61 17.33 -2.56
N VAL A 413 5.62 16.50 -2.82
CA VAL A 413 6.39 16.48 -4.06
C VAL A 413 6.12 15.15 -4.72
N VAL A 414 5.43 15.16 -5.86
CA VAL A 414 5.28 13.97 -6.70
C VAL A 414 6.34 14.02 -7.78
N LEU A 415 7.15 12.98 -7.87
CA LEU A 415 8.26 12.90 -8.82
C LEU A 415 8.28 11.55 -9.54
N SER A 416 9.06 11.46 -10.60
CA SER A 416 9.44 10.21 -11.25
C SER A 416 10.95 10.20 -11.34
N ASP A 417 11.56 9.05 -11.12
CA ASP A 417 13.00 8.81 -11.24
C ASP A 417 13.47 8.76 -12.69
N HIS A 418 12.68 8.13 -13.56
CA HIS A 418 12.88 8.11 -15.01
C HIS A 418 11.55 8.05 -15.76
N GLY A 419 11.61 8.05 -17.09
CA GLY A 419 10.48 7.73 -17.96
C GLY A 419 10.55 6.30 -18.49
N GLN A 420 9.58 5.94 -19.31
CA GLN A 420 9.60 4.74 -20.14
C GLN A 420 9.27 5.08 -21.59
N THR A 421 9.84 4.32 -22.52
CA THR A 421 9.55 4.45 -23.96
C THR A 421 8.95 3.13 -24.46
N GLN A 422 7.88 3.24 -25.25
CA GLN A 422 7.29 2.08 -25.92
C GLN A 422 8.21 1.60 -27.04
N GLY A 423 8.61 0.33 -27.02
CA GLY A 423 9.45 -0.28 -28.06
C GLY A 423 9.12 -1.74 -28.31
N ALA A 424 9.56 -2.27 -29.45
CA ALA A 424 9.50 -3.70 -29.73
C ALA A 424 10.43 -4.47 -28.77
N THR A 425 10.05 -5.71 -28.46
CA THR A 425 10.95 -6.59 -27.69
C THR A 425 12.06 -7.12 -28.58
N PHE A 426 13.23 -7.49 -28.04
CA PHE A 426 14.31 -8.12 -28.82
C PHE A 426 13.93 -9.46 -29.49
N LEU A 427 12.78 -10.05 -29.14
CA LEU A 427 12.26 -11.31 -29.71
C LEU A 427 11.27 -11.10 -30.87
N GLN A 428 10.93 -9.85 -31.18
CA GLN A 428 10.00 -9.43 -32.23
C GLN A 428 10.77 -8.70 -33.31
#